data_AF-A0A8I1HS13-F1
#
_entry.id   AF-A0A8I1HS13-F1
#
_cell.length_a   1.000
_cell.length_b   1.000
_cell.length_c   1.000
_cell.angle_alpha   90.00
_cell.angle_beta   90.00
_cell.angle_gamma   90.00
#
_symmetry.space_group_name_H-M   'P 1'
#
loop_
_entity.id
_entity.type
_entity.pdbx_description
1 polymer ?
#
loop_
_entity_poly.entity_id
_entity_poly.type
_entity_poly.pdbx_seq_one_letter_code
_entity_poly.pdbx_strand_id
1 'polypeptide(L)'
;PIDVKITEPKTDAPDTSNASVVPDTVTVVEGQEAKPFEVAKDIPEGGQVKAEGLPAGLTVNPSTGEVTGTPAKISDWGKDEEERDVEVTVSVTDKDGKEVAQDTKTVTVQRDTDGDGQPDVTDTDDDNDGATDAEEEKAGTDPKDDSSKPALTDEPSVVTDKVTVVDGQEADPFEVAKNIPEGGKVAAEGLPDGLSVDESTGEVTGTPSVSDWGKDEEERDVEVTVSVTDSDGKEVAQDTKTVTVQRDTDGDGQPDVTDTDDDNDGATDAEETEAGTDPKDANSKPEAKPGDDQGATSVDKSGVKDVKPSGEDQNTGIKVTNPDEGTKVSATDKNGKDVPAKIDDNGNVVVTPGEDVEGPITVVIEDEDLDGGKAEVEVGVKGEEPDNQGGSSDLTGGSSLPDLSSGSSNVDWKRCAPAAAGVGIPLLFLLPIGLASQMNIPGFSPLVKQVSAQIDGINRQLGAQNTALQKQLGIYNGPLAQQANQINLMLKKVSPEAGRIGGGIALAAAGALALGLVANACSPNGGSSSSSSSSK
;
A
#
# COMPACT_ATOMS: atom_id res chain seq x y z
N PRO A 1 27.17 -69.58 -20.99
CA PRO A 1 26.80 -68.14 -20.94
C PRO A 1 27.44 -67.51 -19.69
N ILE A 2 28.26 -66.49 -19.89
CA ILE A 2 28.79 -65.66 -18.81
C ILE A 2 28.03 -64.34 -18.92
N ASP A 3 27.21 -64.02 -17.92
CA ASP A 3 26.50 -62.74 -17.89
C ASP A 3 27.48 -61.62 -17.51
N VAL A 4 27.77 -60.76 -18.49
CA VAL A 4 28.56 -59.54 -18.28
C VAL A 4 27.58 -58.41 -17.99
N LYS A 5 27.44 -58.03 -16.71
CA LYS A 5 26.83 -56.74 -16.36
C LYS A 5 27.80 -55.62 -16.74
N ILE A 6 27.41 -54.82 -17.73
CA ILE A 6 28.03 -53.51 -17.96
C ILE A 6 27.38 -52.55 -16.97
N THR A 7 28.15 -52.08 -15.99
CA THR A 7 27.82 -50.87 -15.23
C THR A 7 28.28 -49.67 -16.02
N GLU A 8 27.37 -48.75 -16.32
CA GLU A 8 27.72 -47.45 -16.89
C GLU A 8 28.60 -46.67 -15.90
N PRO A 9 29.61 -45.91 -16.37
CA PRO A 9 30.46 -45.13 -15.49
C PRO A 9 29.63 -44.00 -14.86
N LYS A 10 29.76 -43.83 -13.53
CA LYS A 10 29.23 -42.66 -12.84
C LYS A 10 29.92 -41.42 -13.44
N THR A 11 29.14 -40.59 -14.13
CA THR A 11 29.61 -39.26 -14.53
C THR A 11 29.56 -38.37 -13.30
N ASP A 12 30.65 -38.36 -12.53
CA ASP A 12 30.91 -37.30 -11.57
C ASP A 12 31.17 -36.01 -12.37
N ALA A 13 30.09 -35.34 -12.76
CA ALA A 13 30.17 -33.96 -13.22
C ALA A 13 30.70 -33.12 -12.04
N PRO A 14 31.63 -32.18 -12.27
CA PRO A 14 31.99 -31.24 -11.22
C PRO A 14 30.73 -30.47 -10.85
N ASP A 15 30.31 -30.63 -9.61
CA ASP A 15 29.15 -29.99 -9.01
C ASP A 15 29.44 -28.49 -8.87
N THR A 16 29.03 -27.73 -9.89
CA THR A 16 29.12 -26.26 -9.94
C THR A 16 27.86 -25.64 -9.35
N SER A 17 27.51 -26.04 -8.14
CA SER A 17 26.49 -25.39 -7.33
C SER A 17 27.00 -24.02 -6.90
N ASN A 18 26.28 -22.95 -7.27
CA ASN A 18 26.55 -21.59 -6.80
C ASN A 18 25.94 -21.32 -5.40
N ALA A 19 25.55 -22.38 -4.69
CA ALA A 19 24.94 -22.31 -3.38
C ALA A 19 25.80 -21.46 -2.43
N SER A 20 25.14 -20.56 -1.69
CA SER A 20 25.82 -19.64 -0.78
C SER A 20 25.02 -19.45 0.50
N VAL A 21 25.72 -19.17 1.60
CA VAL A 21 25.11 -18.70 2.84
C VAL A 21 24.93 -17.18 2.74
N VAL A 22 23.85 -16.64 3.32
CA VAL A 22 23.59 -15.19 3.37
C VAL A 22 24.31 -14.62 4.58
N PRO A 23 25.42 -13.87 4.42
CA PRO A 23 26.29 -13.48 5.53
C PRO A 23 25.73 -12.31 6.35
N ASP A 24 24.77 -11.55 5.81
CA ASP A 24 24.22 -10.33 6.39
C ASP A 24 23.74 -10.58 7.84
N THR A 25 24.14 -9.74 8.79
CA THR A 25 23.60 -9.82 10.16
C THR A 25 22.09 -9.57 10.14
N VAL A 26 21.33 -10.34 10.92
CA VAL A 26 19.88 -10.16 11.08
C VAL A 26 19.58 -9.88 12.54
N THR A 27 18.93 -8.74 12.80
CA THR A 27 18.44 -8.37 14.12
C THR A 27 17.01 -8.86 14.33
N VAL A 28 16.74 -9.49 15.47
CA VAL A 28 15.42 -9.92 15.94
C VAL A 28 15.22 -9.44 17.38
N VAL A 29 13.98 -9.37 17.86
CA VAL A 29 13.67 -9.04 19.26
C VAL A 29 13.14 -10.29 19.97
N GLU A 30 13.55 -10.53 21.21
CA GLU A 30 13.02 -11.66 21.97
C GLU A 30 11.52 -11.52 22.28
N GLY A 31 10.79 -12.63 22.38
CA GLY A 31 9.34 -12.63 22.61
C GLY A 31 8.47 -12.23 21.41
N GLN A 32 9.03 -11.55 20.41
CA GLN A 32 8.31 -11.07 19.21
C GLN A 32 8.48 -12.00 18.01
N GLU A 33 7.51 -12.03 17.09
CA GLU A 33 7.69 -12.80 15.85
C GLU A 33 8.76 -12.15 14.94
N ALA A 34 9.79 -12.92 14.59
CA ALA A 34 10.83 -12.49 13.68
C ALA A 34 10.30 -12.43 12.24
N LYS A 35 10.55 -11.30 11.58
CA LYS A 35 10.25 -11.11 10.17
C LYS A 35 11.02 -12.15 9.33
N PRO A 36 10.39 -12.90 8.41
CA PRO A 36 11.06 -13.99 7.71
C PRO A 36 12.35 -13.56 7.02
N PHE A 37 13.43 -14.35 7.19
CA PHE A 37 14.73 -14.04 6.60
C PHE A 37 15.41 -15.28 6.02
N GLU A 38 16.15 -15.11 4.92
CA GLU A 38 16.91 -16.19 4.29
C GLU A 38 18.30 -16.35 4.93
N VAL A 39 18.71 -17.60 5.16
CA VAL A 39 20.08 -17.94 5.58
C VAL A 39 20.92 -18.55 4.45
N ALA A 40 20.32 -18.94 3.34
CA ALA A 40 21.03 -19.49 2.17
C ALA A 40 20.34 -19.11 0.86
N LYS A 41 21.12 -19.02 -0.23
CA LYS A 41 20.69 -18.71 -1.60
C LYS A 41 21.26 -19.73 -2.58
N ASP A 42 20.66 -19.78 -3.78
CA ASP A 42 21.05 -20.67 -4.88
C ASP A 42 21.10 -22.17 -4.49
N ILE A 43 20.16 -22.58 -3.64
CA ILE A 43 20.02 -23.96 -3.15
C ILE A 43 19.79 -24.90 -4.35
N PRO A 44 20.57 -25.98 -4.53
CA PRO A 44 20.41 -26.90 -5.66
C PRO A 44 19.05 -27.60 -5.66
N GLU A 45 18.56 -28.00 -6.85
CA GLU A 45 17.29 -28.72 -6.95
C GLU A 45 17.32 -30.04 -6.15
N GLY A 46 16.41 -30.16 -5.17
CA GLY A 46 16.36 -31.29 -4.24
C GLY A 46 17.41 -31.25 -3.12
N GLY A 47 18.19 -30.17 -3.02
CA GLY A 47 19.11 -29.92 -1.91
C GLY A 47 18.39 -29.58 -0.60
N GLN A 48 19.16 -29.45 0.48
CA GLN A 48 18.66 -29.12 1.82
C GLN A 48 19.53 -28.08 2.51
N VAL A 49 18.89 -27.24 3.32
CA VAL A 49 19.54 -26.27 4.22
C VAL A 49 19.40 -26.74 5.66
N LYS A 50 20.47 -26.59 6.44
CA LYS A 50 20.48 -26.81 7.89
C LYS A 50 21.18 -25.64 8.57
N ALA A 51 20.52 -25.06 9.57
CA ALA A 51 21.06 -24.03 10.44
C ALA A 51 21.22 -24.59 11.86
N GLU A 52 22.45 -24.61 12.37
CA GLU A 52 22.79 -25.00 13.74
C GLU A 52 23.12 -23.75 14.56
N GLY A 53 22.67 -23.69 15.82
CA GLY A 53 22.88 -22.53 16.68
C GLY A 53 21.87 -21.38 16.52
N LEU A 54 20.78 -21.56 15.74
CA LEU A 54 19.67 -20.61 15.72
C LEU A 54 19.16 -20.30 17.15
N PRO A 55 18.86 -19.04 17.47
CA PRO A 55 18.13 -18.67 18.68
C PRO A 55 16.89 -19.55 18.88
N ALA A 56 16.67 -19.98 20.13
CA ALA A 56 15.57 -20.89 20.45
C ALA A 56 14.22 -20.28 20.04
N GLY A 57 13.34 -21.08 19.43
CA GLY A 57 12.05 -20.62 18.90
C GLY A 57 12.07 -20.20 17.42
N LEU A 58 13.25 -19.86 16.86
CA LEU A 58 13.43 -19.75 15.42
C LEU A 58 13.59 -21.14 14.75
N THR A 59 13.06 -21.29 13.55
CA THR A 59 13.13 -22.54 12.76
C THR A 59 13.46 -22.24 11.31
N VAL A 60 14.42 -22.98 10.72
CA VAL A 60 14.72 -22.91 9.28
C VAL A 60 13.88 -23.92 8.49
N ASN A 61 13.32 -23.48 7.36
CA ASN A 61 12.72 -24.33 6.34
C ASN A 61 13.84 -24.99 5.51
N PRO A 62 13.99 -26.33 5.57
CA PRO A 62 15.13 -27.01 4.95
C PRO A 62 15.12 -26.97 3.42
N SER A 63 14.00 -26.63 2.78
CA SER A 63 13.91 -26.57 1.31
C SER A 63 14.19 -25.18 0.73
N THR A 64 14.01 -24.12 1.53
CA THR A 64 14.13 -22.72 1.07
C THR A 64 15.23 -21.93 1.79
N GLY A 65 15.70 -22.39 2.95
CA GLY A 65 16.61 -21.61 3.79
C GLY A 65 15.96 -20.39 4.47
N GLU A 66 14.64 -20.26 4.40
CA GLU A 66 13.88 -19.23 5.12
C GLU A 66 13.77 -19.59 6.61
N VAL A 67 14.00 -18.62 7.48
CA VAL A 67 13.85 -18.75 8.94
C VAL A 67 12.65 -17.95 9.40
N THR A 68 11.82 -18.55 10.25
CA THR A 68 10.62 -17.94 10.85
C THR A 68 10.48 -18.33 12.33
N GLY A 69 9.57 -17.65 13.03
CA GLY A 69 9.20 -17.93 14.42
C GLY A 69 9.52 -16.80 15.38
N THR A 70 9.28 -17.06 16.66
CA THR A 70 9.48 -16.11 17.77
C THR A 70 10.75 -16.51 18.54
N PRO A 71 11.79 -15.65 18.67
CA PRO A 71 12.92 -15.94 19.54
C PRO A 71 12.45 -16.00 21.00
N ALA A 72 12.82 -17.04 21.72
CA ALA A 72 12.50 -17.18 23.14
C ALA A 72 13.34 -16.22 23.99
N LYS A 73 12.75 -15.66 25.06
CA LYS A 73 13.47 -14.80 26.02
C LYS A 73 14.75 -15.48 26.54
N ILE A 74 15.85 -14.75 26.51
CA ILE A 74 17.16 -15.18 27.03
C ILE A 74 17.16 -14.99 28.54
N SER A 75 17.48 -16.05 29.30
CA SER A 75 17.34 -16.04 30.76
C SER A 75 18.58 -15.57 31.53
N ASP A 76 19.66 -15.24 30.82
CA ASP A 76 20.98 -14.94 31.39
C ASP A 76 21.63 -13.70 30.74
N TRP A 77 20.82 -12.68 30.46
CA TRP A 77 21.27 -11.33 30.14
C TRP A 77 22.23 -10.79 31.21
N GLY A 78 23.28 -10.09 30.78
CA GLY A 78 24.06 -9.20 31.62
C GLY A 78 23.20 -8.04 32.13
N LYS A 79 23.63 -7.42 33.24
CA LYS A 79 22.90 -6.28 33.83
C LYS A 79 22.71 -5.15 32.82
N ASP A 80 23.79 -4.80 32.13
CA ASP A 80 23.87 -3.71 31.16
C ASP A 80 23.90 -4.27 29.71
N GLU A 81 23.28 -5.44 29.46
CA GLU A 81 23.24 -6.09 28.13
C GLU A 81 21.84 -5.93 27.52
N GLU A 82 21.79 -5.25 26.38
CA GLU A 82 20.58 -4.94 25.61
C GLU A 82 20.48 -5.75 24.29
N GLU A 83 21.61 -6.27 23.79
CA GLU A 83 21.64 -7.14 22.61
C GLU A 83 22.73 -8.22 22.71
N ARG A 84 22.50 -9.35 22.03
CA ARG A 84 23.42 -10.50 22.00
C ARG A 84 23.52 -11.11 20.62
N ASP A 85 24.74 -11.15 20.10
CA ASP A 85 25.09 -11.85 18.87
C ASP A 85 25.13 -13.37 19.07
N VAL A 86 24.44 -14.10 18.19
CA VAL A 86 24.42 -15.56 18.13
C VAL A 86 24.98 -16.02 16.78
N GLU A 87 26.11 -16.74 16.78
CA GLU A 87 26.69 -17.32 15.59
C GLU A 87 25.92 -18.59 15.15
N VAL A 88 25.26 -18.51 14.00
CA VAL A 88 24.50 -19.60 13.38
C VAL A 88 25.35 -20.24 12.29
N THR A 89 25.67 -21.52 12.41
CA THR A 89 26.36 -22.26 11.35
C THR A 89 25.34 -22.78 10.33
N VAL A 90 25.47 -22.35 9.08
CA VAL A 90 24.55 -22.71 7.99
C VAL A 90 25.29 -23.64 7.03
N SER A 91 24.66 -24.77 6.69
CA SER A 91 25.16 -25.73 5.70
C SER A 91 24.10 -26.03 4.65
N VAL A 92 24.52 -26.11 3.39
CA VAL A 92 23.70 -26.48 2.24
C VAL A 92 24.23 -27.78 1.65
N THR A 93 23.36 -28.76 1.44
CA THR A 93 23.69 -30.02 0.77
C THR A 93 22.94 -30.16 -0.55
N ASP A 94 23.53 -30.89 -1.50
CA ASP A 94 22.84 -31.34 -2.71
C ASP A 94 21.81 -32.45 -2.41
N LYS A 95 21.11 -32.88 -3.47
CA LYS A 95 20.13 -33.99 -3.43
C LYS A 95 20.72 -35.37 -3.06
N ASP A 96 22.03 -35.54 -3.12
CA ASP A 96 22.73 -36.78 -2.74
C ASP A 96 23.27 -36.70 -1.29
N GLY A 97 23.04 -35.59 -0.59
CA GLY A 97 23.47 -35.32 0.78
C GLY A 97 24.93 -34.87 0.91
N LYS A 98 25.56 -34.44 -0.19
CA LYS A 98 26.92 -33.89 -0.21
C LYS A 98 26.84 -32.39 0.08
N GLU A 99 27.67 -31.91 1.00
CA GLU A 99 27.82 -30.48 1.27
C GLU A 99 28.34 -29.71 0.04
N VAL A 100 27.73 -28.56 -0.21
CA VAL A 100 28.05 -27.65 -1.33
C VAL A 100 28.41 -26.25 -0.87
N ALA A 101 27.88 -25.81 0.28
CA ALA A 101 28.25 -24.55 0.93
C ALA A 101 28.15 -24.71 2.45
N GLN A 102 29.06 -24.08 3.18
CA GLN A 102 28.99 -23.91 4.63
C GLN A 102 29.61 -22.56 5.00
N ASP A 103 28.94 -21.79 5.85
CA ASP A 103 29.46 -20.55 6.43
C ASP A 103 28.74 -20.22 7.76
N THR A 104 29.17 -19.18 8.45
CA THR A 104 28.49 -18.64 9.64
C THR A 104 27.71 -17.36 9.33
N LYS A 105 26.59 -17.18 10.01
CA LYS A 105 25.74 -15.98 9.98
C LYS A 105 25.49 -15.50 11.39
N THR A 106 25.62 -14.20 11.65
CA THR A 106 25.25 -13.63 12.95
C THR A 106 23.76 -13.32 12.98
N VAL A 107 23.08 -13.76 14.03
CA VAL A 107 21.73 -13.31 14.40
C VAL A 107 21.84 -12.55 15.71
N THR A 108 21.57 -11.25 15.69
CA THR A 108 21.57 -10.39 16.87
C THR A 108 20.18 -10.46 17.50
N VAL A 109 20.09 -10.93 18.73
CA VAL A 109 18.86 -10.89 19.51
C VAL A 109 18.90 -9.64 20.37
N GLN A 110 17.95 -8.74 20.21
CA GLN A 110 17.72 -7.62 21.12
C GLN A 110 16.82 -8.08 22.26
N ARG A 111 17.12 -7.56 23.44
CA ARG A 111 16.32 -7.68 24.64
C ARG A 111 15.04 -6.85 24.50
N ASP A 112 14.02 -7.28 25.23
CA ASP A 112 12.70 -6.65 25.35
C ASP A 112 12.29 -7.02 26.79
N THR A 113 12.59 -6.14 27.74
CA THR A 113 12.52 -6.46 29.18
C THR A 113 11.07 -6.64 29.64
N ASP A 114 10.19 -5.65 29.42
CA ASP A 114 8.79 -5.68 29.84
C ASP A 114 7.88 -6.62 28.98
N GLY A 115 8.22 -6.84 27.71
CA GLY A 115 7.41 -7.61 26.75
C GLY A 115 6.43 -6.79 25.88
N ASP A 116 6.58 -5.47 25.78
CA ASP A 116 5.66 -4.53 25.10
C ASP A 116 5.69 -4.66 23.56
N GLY A 117 6.87 -4.86 22.97
CA GLY A 117 7.10 -4.69 21.54
C GLY A 117 8.29 -3.79 21.17
N GLN A 118 8.80 -3.00 22.11
CA GLN A 118 9.97 -2.13 21.94
C GLN A 118 11.23 -2.81 22.53
N PRO A 119 12.36 -2.87 21.80
CA PRO A 119 13.58 -3.44 22.33
C PRO A 119 14.37 -2.43 23.15
N ASP A 120 15.01 -2.90 24.25
CA ASP A 120 15.69 -2.08 25.26
C ASP A 120 16.61 -0.99 24.66
N VAL A 121 17.37 -1.32 23.61
CA VAL A 121 18.25 -0.38 22.86
C VAL A 121 17.58 0.90 22.31
N THR A 122 16.25 0.93 22.30
CA THR A 122 15.40 2.03 21.83
C THR A 122 14.24 2.34 22.77
N ASP A 123 14.10 1.63 23.88
CA ASP A 123 13.18 2.05 24.92
C ASP A 123 13.77 3.23 25.72
N THR A 124 12.93 3.81 26.56
CA THR A 124 13.28 4.88 27.51
C THR A 124 12.81 4.56 28.92
N ASP A 125 12.06 3.47 29.11
CA ASP A 125 11.48 2.96 30.36
C ASP A 125 11.46 1.41 30.22
N ASP A 126 12.65 0.80 30.23
CA ASP A 126 12.94 -0.60 29.86
C ASP A 126 12.02 -1.65 30.53
N ASP A 127 11.62 -1.43 31.79
CA ASP A 127 10.71 -2.29 32.55
C ASP A 127 9.28 -1.77 32.67
N ASN A 128 9.01 -0.58 32.11
CA ASN A 128 7.69 0.06 31.99
C ASN A 128 6.99 0.28 33.34
N ASP A 129 7.77 0.48 34.40
CA ASP A 129 7.24 0.82 35.72
C ASP A 129 6.78 2.30 35.82
N GLY A 130 7.09 3.11 34.81
CA GLY A 130 6.76 4.53 34.71
C GLY A 130 7.85 5.44 35.28
N ALA A 131 9.12 5.05 35.17
CA ALA A 131 10.30 5.86 35.47
C ALA A 131 11.34 5.61 34.39
N THR A 132 11.84 6.67 33.77
CA THR A 132 12.75 6.50 32.64
C THR A 132 14.12 5.98 33.05
N ASP A 133 14.83 5.28 32.17
CA ASP A 133 16.17 4.73 32.44
C ASP A 133 17.16 5.82 32.90
N ALA A 134 16.94 7.06 32.45
CA ALA A 134 17.70 8.24 32.85
C ALA A 134 17.36 8.75 34.27
N GLU A 135 16.10 8.63 34.70
CA GLU A 135 15.69 8.87 36.10
C GLU A 135 16.25 7.76 37.01
N GLU A 136 16.25 6.52 36.55
CA GLU A 136 16.79 5.33 37.22
C GLU A 136 18.31 5.39 37.42
N GLU A 137 19.09 5.68 36.36
CA GLU A 137 20.55 5.83 36.45
C GLU A 137 20.92 6.95 37.44
N LYS A 138 20.16 8.05 37.43
CA LYS A 138 20.32 9.19 38.35
C LYS A 138 19.93 8.84 39.80
N ALA A 139 18.92 8.00 40.01
CA ALA A 139 18.51 7.49 41.32
C ALA A 139 19.44 6.39 41.84
N GLY A 140 20.17 5.70 40.95
CA GLY A 140 20.97 4.52 41.26
C GLY A 140 20.12 3.26 41.44
N THR A 141 18.97 3.19 40.78
CA THR A 141 18.09 2.04 40.71
C THR A 141 18.45 1.16 39.50
N ASP A 142 17.55 0.35 38.95
CA ASP A 142 17.88 -0.67 37.96
C ASP A 142 16.79 -0.65 36.89
N PRO A 143 17.01 -0.02 35.71
CA PRO A 143 15.98 0.18 34.67
C PRO A 143 15.30 -1.08 34.14
N LYS A 144 15.75 -2.24 34.59
CA LYS A 144 15.50 -3.56 34.03
C LYS A 144 14.81 -4.48 35.07
N ASP A 145 14.21 -3.91 36.11
CA ASP A 145 13.56 -4.55 37.26
C ASP A 145 12.43 -3.66 37.80
N ASP A 146 11.18 -3.98 37.42
CA ASP A 146 9.92 -3.26 37.75
C ASP A 146 9.66 -3.02 39.26
N SER A 147 10.50 -3.59 40.12
CA SER A 147 10.46 -3.48 41.57
C SER A 147 11.58 -2.59 42.15
N SER A 148 12.50 -2.13 41.30
CA SER A 148 13.68 -1.32 41.62
C SER A 148 13.38 0.18 41.62
N LYS A 149 12.27 0.62 40.99
CA LYS A 149 11.78 2.00 40.84
C LYS A 149 12.43 3.07 41.73
N PRO A 150 12.85 4.23 41.17
CA PRO A 150 13.11 5.43 41.94
C PRO A 150 11.95 5.70 42.91
N ALA A 151 12.27 5.82 44.21
CA ALA A 151 11.27 6.21 45.18
C ALA A 151 10.70 7.57 44.76
N LEU A 152 9.43 7.59 44.32
CA LEU A 152 8.73 8.80 43.89
C LEU A 152 8.97 9.91 44.91
N THR A 153 9.88 10.82 44.58
CA THR A 153 10.17 11.95 45.43
C THR A 153 9.03 12.94 45.24
N ASP A 154 8.31 13.27 46.32
CA ASP A 154 7.48 14.49 46.40
C ASP A 154 8.33 15.78 46.27
N GLU A 155 9.59 15.68 45.84
CA GLU A 155 10.44 16.80 45.50
C GLU A 155 10.03 17.34 44.11
N PRO A 156 9.97 18.67 43.95
CA PRO A 156 9.63 19.30 42.67
C PRO A 156 10.62 18.94 41.57
N SER A 157 10.12 18.76 40.34
CA SER A 157 10.97 18.46 39.17
C SER A 157 10.47 19.15 37.90
N VAL A 158 11.34 19.23 36.90
CA VAL A 158 11.05 19.74 35.55
C VAL A 158 10.87 18.55 34.60
N VAL A 159 9.95 18.65 33.65
CA VAL A 159 9.70 17.64 32.62
C VAL A 159 10.58 17.94 31.41
N THR A 160 11.70 17.22 31.31
CA THR A 160 12.75 17.44 30.30
C THR A 160 12.45 16.87 28.91
N ASP A 161 11.43 16.00 28.79
CA ASP A 161 11.05 15.32 27.55
C ASP A 161 10.92 16.29 26.36
N LYS A 162 11.47 15.94 25.20
CA LYS A 162 11.34 16.76 23.99
C LYS A 162 9.88 16.77 23.53
N VAL A 163 9.33 17.95 23.26
CA VAL A 163 7.96 18.15 22.76
C VAL A 163 8.02 18.78 21.38
N THR A 164 7.19 18.31 20.46
CA THR A 164 7.04 18.87 19.12
C THR A 164 5.67 19.50 18.95
N VAL A 165 5.62 20.70 18.38
CA VAL A 165 4.42 21.46 18.03
C VAL A 165 4.52 21.93 16.56
N VAL A 166 3.41 22.35 15.96
CA VAL A 166 3.37 22.86 14.58
C VAL A 166 3.07 24.37 14.61
N ASP A 167 3.79 25.13 13.78
CA ASP A 167 3.63 26.59 13.63
C ASP A 167 2.19 26.94 13.27
N GLY A 168 1.63 28.02 13.84
CA GLY A 168 0.26 28.45 13.53
C GLY A 168 -0.89 27.55 14.06
N GLN A 169 -0.62 26.33 14.55
CA GLN A 169 -1.63 25.42 15.12
C GLN A 169 -1.85 25.61 16.63
N GLU A 170 -3.04 25.28 17.15
CA GLU A 170 -3.24 25.16 18.61
C GLU A 170 -2.53 23.90 19.12
N ALA A 171 -1.52 24.07 19.98
CA ALA A 171 -0.73 22.97 20.51
C ALA A 171 -1.53 22.13 21.52
N ASP A 172 -1.40 20.80 21.43
CA ASP A 172 -1.89 19.90 22.48
C ASP A 172 -1.24 20.27 23.84
N PRO A 173 -2.01 20.48 24.92
CA PRO A 173 -1.47 20.91 26.20
C PRO A 173 -0.41 19.94 26.76
N PHE A 174 0.72 20.48 27.21
CA PHE A 174 1.82 19.69 27.77
C PHE A 174 2.36 20.26 29.08
N GLU A 175 2.74 19.40 30.01
CA GLU A 175 3.33 19.80 31.29
C GLU A 175 4.84 20.05 31.17
N VAL A 176 5.34 21.07 31.87
CA VAL A 176 6.79 21.37 31.99
C VAL A 176 7.34 21.15 33.40
N ALA A 177 6.50 20.88 34.40
CA ALA A 177 6.93 20.63 35.78
C ALA A 177 6.02 19.61 36.47
N LYS A 178 6.58 18.82 37.38
CA LYS A 178 5.88 17.86 38.25
C LYS A 178 6.11 18.22 39.73
N ASN A 179 5.22 17.75 40.60
CA ASN A 179 5.31 17.91 42.07
C ASN A 179 5.49 19.37 42.56
N ILE A 180 4.78 20.31 41.93
CA ILE A 180 4.82 21.74 42.30
C ILE A 180 4.38 21.90 43.77
N PRO A 181 5.14 22.59 44.64
CA PRO A 181 4.78 22.77 46.05
C PRO A 181 3.44 23.50 46.24
N GLU A 182 2.75 23.26 47.36
CA GLU A 182 1.52 24.00 47.67
C GLU A 182 1.80 25.52 47.77
N GLY A 183 1.19 26.28 46.86
CA GLY A 183 1.40 27.73 46.71
C GLY A 183 2.71 28.13 46.01
N GLY A 184 3.45 27.17 45.46
CA GLY A 184 4.60 27.40 44.59
C GLY A 184 4.20 27.94 43.21
N LYS A 185 5.22 28.20 42.37
CA LYS A 185 5.05 28.70 41.00
C LYS A 185 6.02 28.09 40.02
N VAL A 186 5.56 27.87 38.80
CA VAL A 186 6.35 27.51 37.62
C VAL A 186 6.60 28.75 36.75
N ALA A 187 7.79 28.88 36.20
CA ALA A 187 8.12 29.84 35.16
C ALA A 187 8.91 29.14 34.04
N ALA A 188 8.58 29.45 32.79
CA ALA A 188 9.24 28.92 31.59
C ALA A 188 9.76 30.10 30.76
N GLU A 189 11.07 30.29 30.74
CA GLU A 189 11.76 31.32 29.95
C GLU A 189 12.21 30.73 28.61
N GLY A 190 11.99 31.47 27.51
CA GLY A 190 12.37 31.02 26.17
C GLY A 190 11.34 30.15 25.44
N LEU A 191 10.10 30.06 25.95
CA LEU A 191 8.99 29.47 25.17
C LEU A 191 8.86 30.15 23.79
N PRO A 192 8.56 29.39 22.72
CA PRO A 192 8.15 29.94 21.42
C PRO A 192 7.04 30.99 21.55
N ASP A 193 7.09 32.03 20.72
CA ASP A 193 6.10 33.11 20.71
C ASP A 193 4.68 32.53 20.53
N GLY A 194 3.72 32.99 21.33
CA GLY A 194 2.33 32.52 21.29
C GLY A 194 2.01 31.31 22.18
N LEU A 195 3.03 30.62 22.73
CA LEU A 195 2.84 29.67 23.84
C LEU A 195 2.88 30.37 25.21
N SER A 196 2.21 29.77 26.19
CA SER A 196 2.02 30.31 27.54
C SER A 196 1.98 29.18 28.57
N VAL A 197 2.73 29.32 29.67
CA VAL A 197 2.66 28.41 30.82
C VAL A 197 1.69 28.94 31.89
N ASP A 198 0.85 28.09 32.46
CA ASP A 198 0.12 28.38 33.69
C ASP A 198 1.07 28.27 34.89
N GLU A 199 1.27 29.38 35.61
CA GLU A 199 2.21 29.46 36.74
C GLU A 199 1.88 28.49 37.89
N SER A 200 0.67 27.93 37.96
CA SER A 200 0.20 27.09 39.07
C SER A 200 0.15 25.59 38.77
N THR A 201 -0.06 25.20 37.50
CA THR A 201 -0.05 23.80 37.07
C THR A 201 1.21 23.40 36.30
N GLY A 202 1.94 24.36 35.72
CA GLY A 202 3.03 24.07 34.79
C GLY A 202 2.55 23.52 33.44
N GLU A 203 1.26 23.64 33.12
CA GLU A 203 0.69 23.29 31.81
C GLU A 203 0.98 24.41 30.80
N VAL A 204 1.50 24.06 29.63
CA VAL A 204 1.73 24.97 28.50
C VAL A 204 0.64 24.80 27.47
N THR A 205 0.09 25.92 27.00
CA THR A 205 -0.96 26.00 25.98
C THR A 205 -0.70 27.16 25.03
N GLY A 206 -1.39 27.18 23.89
CA GLY A 206 -1.39 28.30 22.94
C GLY A 206 -1.15 27.85 21.51
N THR A 207 -0.79 28.82 20.67
CA THR A 207 -0.45 28.60 19.27
C THR A 207 0.95 29.16 19.04
N PRO A 208 1.97 28.32 18.73
CA PRO A 208 3.31 28.82 18.49
C PRO A 208 3.31 29.64 17.19
N SER A 209 4.23 30.60 17.12
CA SER A 209 4.46 31.42 15.94
C SER A 209 5.95 31.65 15.74
N VAL A 210 6.47 31.27 14.57
CA VAL A 210 7.82 31.61 14.12
C VAL A 210 7.71 32.50 12.87
N SER A 211 8.44 33.62 12.86
CA SER A 211 8.30 34.65 11.81
C SER A 211 9.56 34.90 10.99
N ASP A 212 10.64 34.16 11.28
CA ASP A 212 11.95 34.29 10.67
C ASP A 212 12.55 32.92 10.31
N TRP A 213 11.73 32.04 9.72
CA TRP A 213 12.16 30.79 9.10
C TRP A 213 13.27 31.00 8.07
N GLY A 214 14.27 30.13 8.09
CA GLY A 214 15.24 29.95 7.02
C GLY A 214 14.57 29.42 5.76
N LYS A 215 15.19 29.67 4.59
CA LYS A 215 14.63 29.23 3.31
C LYS A 215 14.37 27.72 3.27
N ASP A 216 15.37 26.96 3.68
CA ASP A 216 15.39 25.49 3.69
C ASP A 216 15.23 24.94 5.14
N GLU A 217 14.53 25.68 6.01
CA GLU A 217 14.28 25.30 7.42
C GLU A 217 12.86 24.74 7.59
N GLU A 218 12.78 23.49 8.03
CA GLU A 218 11.55 22.71 8.25
C GLU A 218 11.14 22.62 9.72
N GLU A 219 12.11 22.69 10.63
CA GLU A 219 11.90 22.58 12.08
C GLU A 219 12.94 23.39 12.86
N ARG A 220 12.57 23.83 14.06
CA ARG A 220 13.41 24.62 14.95
C ARG A 220 13.30 24.15 16.40
N ASP A 221 14.41 23.65 16.93
CA ASP A 221 14.56 23.35 18.35
C ASP A 221 14.76 24.64 19.16
N VAL A 222 13.93 24.82 20.20
CA VAL A 222 13.98 25.95 21.14
C VAL A 222 14.23 25.43 22.55
N GLU A 223 15.33 25.85 23.18
CA GLU A 223 15.68 25.52 24.56
C GLU A 223 14.88 26.41 25.54
N VAL A 224 13.93 25.81 26.26
CA VAL A 224 13.11 26.46 27.27
C VAL A 224 13.68 26.19 28.65
N THR A 225 14.07 27.24 29.37
CA THR A 225 14.51 27.12 30.76
C THR A 225 13.31 27.14 31.69
N VAL A 226 13.08 26.05 32.42
CA VAL A 226 11.95 25.91 33.33
C VAL A 226 12.47 25.98 34.77
N SER A 227 11.79 26.75 35.61
CA SER A 227 12.08 26.85 37.05
C SER A 227 10.81 26.66 37.87
N VAL A 228 10.97 25.98 39.01
CA VAL A 228 9.92 25.77 40.00
C VAL A 228 10.35 26.42 41.30
N THR A 229 9.47 27.23 41.88
CA THR A 229 9.66 27.94 43.14
C THR A 229 8.65 27.49 44.19
N ASP A 230 9.04 27.52 45.46
CA ASP A 230 8.13 27.32 46.59
C ASP A 230 7.29 28.58 46.90
N SER A 231 6.41 28.49 47.89
CA SER A 231 5.52 29.59 48.29
C SER A 231 6.24 30.78 48.98
N ASP A 232 7.52 30.62 49.36
CA ASP A 232 8.39 31.72 49.80
C ASP A 232 9.14 32.37 48.59
N GLY A 233 8.96 31.85 47.38
CA GLY A 233 9.59 32.33 46.14
C GLY A 233 11.03 31.85 45.97
N LYS A 234 11.43 30.79 46.67
CA LYS A 234 12.76 30.18 46.54
C LYS A 234 12.70 29.06 45.50
N GLU A 235 13.67 29.06 44.60
CA GLU A 235 13.88 27.97 43.63
C GLU A 235 14.11 26.61 44.34
N VAL A 236 13.42 25.60 43.83
CA VAL A 236 13.42 24.22 44.32
C VAL A 236 13.74 23.22 43.21
N ALA A 237 13.47 23.55 41.95
CA ALA A 237 13.96 22.83 40.78
C ALA A 237 14.21 23.81 39.61
N GLN A 238 15.19 23.51 38.77
CA GLN A 238 15.44 24.18 37.51
C GLN A 238 16.06 23.19 36.54
N ASP A 239 15.57 23.14 35.29
CA ASP A 239 16.16 22.35 34.21
C ASP A 239 15.76 22.94 32.84
N THR A 240 16.29 22.38 31.76
CA THR A 240 15.98 22.79 30.36
C THR A 240 15.16 21.74 29.63
N LYS A 241 14.10 22.18 28.94
CA LYS A 241 13.26 21.37 28.05
C LYS A 241 13.43 21.84 26.60
N THR A 242 13.51 20.91 25.66
CA THR A 242 13.51 21.26 24.22
C THR A 242 12.09 21.23 23.68
N VAL A 243 11.67 22.33 23.03
CA VAL A 243 10.43 22.42 22.25
C VAL A 243 10.79 22.60 20.78
N THR A 244 10.44 21.64 19.94
CA THR A 244 10.53 21.74 18.48
C THR A 244 9.29 22.46 17.96
N VAL A 245 9.47 23.51 17.18
CA VAL A 245 8.40 23.99 16.28
C VAL A 245 8.68 23.40 14.90
N GLN A 246 7.75 22.66 14.33
CA GLN A 246 7.76 22.30 12.90
C GLN A 246 7.05 23.39 12.12
N ARG A 247 7.57 23.72 10.96
CA ARG A 247 6.98 24.68 10.03
C ARG A 247 5.70 24.12 9.40
N ASP A 248 4.80 25.03 9.05
CA ASP A 248 3.54 24.81 8.33
C ASP A 248 3.40 26.02 7.38
N THR A 249 3.81 25.85 6.12
CA THR A 249 4.02 26.96 5.18
C THR A 249 2.70 27.49 4.59
N ASP A 250 1.73 26.63 4.29
CA ASP A 250 0.42 27.05 3.75
C ASP A 250 -0.65 27.31 4.83
N GLY A 251 -0.48 26.74 6.03
CA GLY A 251 -1.40 26.86 7.17
C GLY A 251 -2.58 25.89 7.14
N ASP A 252 -2.54 24.79 6.39
CA ASP A 252 -3.56 23.74 6.39
C ASP A 252 -3.50 22.85 7.64
N GLY A 253 -2.31 22.77 8.25
CA GLY A 253 -2.06 22.03 9.47
C GLY A 253 -1.24 20.74 9.33
N GLN A 254 -0.74 20.42 8.15
CA GLN A 254 0.28 19.41 7.92
C GLN A 254 1.66 20.08 7.93
N PRO A 255 2.62 19.64 8.76
CA PRO A 255 3.91 20.30 8.82
C PRO A 255 4.80 19.91 7.63
N ASP A 256 5.57 20.86 7.10
CA ASP A 256 6.42 20.77 5.89
C ASP A 256 7.26 19.47 5.85
N VAL A 257 7.81 19.02 6.99
CA VAL A 257 8.56 17.74 7.13
C VAL A 257 7.79 16.48 6.69
N THR A 258 6.48 16.58 6.55
CA THR A 258 5.57 15.50 6.14
C THR A 258 4.61 15.92 5.03
N ASP A 259 4.61 17.17 4.58
CA ASP A 259 3.90 17.55 3.37
C ASP A 259 4.61 17.04 2.11
N THR A 260 3.95 17.23 0.98
CA THR A 260 4.42 16.93 -0.37
C THR A 260 4.17 18.10 -1.33
N ASP A 261 3.50 19.16 -0.89
CA ASP A 261 3.16 20.40 -1.60
C ASP A 261 3.10 21.52 -0.53
N ASP A 262 4.28 21.88 0.00
CA ASP A 262 4.48 22.74 1.19
C ASP A 262 3.70 24.08 1.16
N ASP A 263 3.45 24.64 -0.02
CA ASP A 263 2.71 25.90 -0.20
C ASP A 263 1.32 25.75 -0.86
N ASN A 264 0.94 24.52 -1.18
CA ASN A 264 -0.39 24.10 -1.67
C ASN A 264 -0.82 24.83 -2.97
N ASP A 265 0.16 25.16 -3.81
CA ASP A 265 0.03 25.71 -5.17
C ASP A 265 -0.53 24.68 -6.17
N GLY A 266 -0.36 23.39 -5.88
CA GLY A 266 -0.70 22.26 -6.74
C GLY A 266 0.48 21.69 -7.53
N ALA A 267 1.72 21.99 -7.12
CA ALA A 267 2.95 21.41 -7.64
C ALA A 267 3.73 20.80 -6.47
N THR A 268 4.10 19.53 -6.55
CA THR A 268 4.77 18.88 -5.42
C THR A 268 6.20 19.38 -5.22
N ASP A 269 6.72 19.37 -3.98
CA ASP A 269 8.08 19.85 -3.67
C ASP A 269 9.16 19.15 -4.50
N ALA A 270 8.88 17.90 -4.91
CA ALA A 270 9.71 17.10 -5.79
C ALA A 270 9.74 17.63 -7.24
N GLU A 271 8.59 18.04 -7.78
CA GLU A 271 8.46 18.67 -9.11
C GLU A 271 9.08 20.07 -9.12
N GLU A 272 8.88 20.82 -8.04
CA GLU A 272 9.47 22.12 -7.77
C GLU A 272 11.00 22.06 -7.70
N THR A 273 11.52 21.10 -6.92
CA THR A 273 12.96 20.84 -6.80
C THR A 273 13.58 20.42 -8.14
N GLU A 274 12.87 19.64 -8.97
CA GLU A 274 13.34 19.30 -10.33
C GLU A 274 13.31 20.52 -11.27
N ALA A 275 12.29 21.37 -11.16
CA ALA A 275 12.17 22.60 -11.94
C ALA A 275 13.15 23.71 -11.49
N GLY A 276 13.69 23.61 -10.27
CA GLY A 276 14.51 24.64 -9.65
C GLY A 276 13.70 25.85 -9.18
N THR A 277 12.43 25.62 -8.86
CA THR A 277 11.49 26.59 -8.30
C THR A 277 11.49 26.47 -6.77
N ASP A 278 10.51 27.03 -6.04
CA ASP A 278 10.65 27.22 -4.59
C ASP A 278 9.41 26.63 -3.88
N PRO A 279 9.48 25.40 -3.31
CA PRO A 279 8.33 24.70 -2.72
C PRO A 279 7.55 25.47 -1.65
N LYS A 280 8.11 26.58 -1.19
CA LYS A 280 7.68 27.37 -0.03
C LYS A 280 7.21 28.78 -0.42
N ASP A 281 6.92 29.03 -1.70
CA ASP A 281 6.35 30.27 -2.24
C ASP A 281 5.42 29.94 -3.42
N ALA A 282 4.10 29.92 -3.17
CA ALA A 282 3.01 29.61 -4.11
C ALA A 282 2.90 30.57 -5.34
N ASN A 283 3.91 31.40 -5.58
CA ASN A 283 4.10 32.22 -6.78
C ASN A 283 5.30 31.76 -7.63
N SER A 284 6.12 30.85 -7.11
CA SER A 284 7.40 30.37 -7.62
C SER A 284 7.28 28.89 -7.97
N LYS A 285 6.51 28.61 -9.02
CA LYS A 285 6.15 27.26 -9.45
C LYS A 285 6.70 26.84 -10.79
N PRO A 286 6.67 25.52 -11.14
CA PRO A 286 7.10 25.04 -12.45
C PRO A 286 6.29 25.67 -13.59
N GLU A 287 6.96 26.05 -14.69
CA GLU A 287 6.25 26.40 -15.92
C GLU A 287 5.52 25.16 -16.45
N ALA A 288 4.18 25.21 -16.48
CA ALA A 288 3.35 24.11 -16.95
C ALA A 288 3.82 23.60 -18.33
N LYS A 289 4.16 22.31 -18.40
CA LYS A 289 4.47 21.63 -19.66
C LYS A 289 3.24 21.77 -20.58
N PRO A 290 3.39 22.14 -21.87
CA PRO A 290 2.24 22.21 -22.78
C PRO A 290 1.66 20.81 -23.03
N GLY A 291 0.66 20.41 -22.24
CA GLY A 291 -0.01 19.11 -22.35
C GLY A 291 -1.15 18.91 -21.34
N ASP A 292 -0.89 19.13 -20.05
CA ASP A 292 -1.65 18.50 -18.96
C ASP A 292 -2.96 19.18 -18.51
N ASP A 293 -3.56 20.06 -19.33
CA ASP A 293 -4.84 20.73 -19.04
C ASP A 293 -5.93 20.43 -20.10
N GLN A 294 -5.88 19.20 -20.63
CA GLN A 294 -6.89 18.61 -21.49
C GLN A 294 -7.18 17.20 -20.99
N GLY A 295 -8.17 17.06 -20.11
CA GLY A 295 -8.46 15.81 -19.41
C GLY A 295 -9.12 14.72 -20.27
N ALA A 296 -8.58 13.50 -20.17
CA ALA A 296 -9.03 12.20 -20.69
C ALA A 296 -9.90 12.19 -21.97
N THR A 297 -9.32 11.72 -23.08
CA THR A 297 -10.04 11.51 -24.35
C THR A 297 -11.29 10.64 -24.17
N SER A 298 -12.43 11.07 -24.69
CA SER A 298 -13.69 10.33 -24.57
C SER A 298 -14.56 10.37 -25.83
N VAL A 299 -15.27 9.28 -26.12
CA VAL A 299 -16.08 9.12 -27.34
C VAL A 299 -17.58 8.99 -27.03
N ASP A 300 -18.36 10.00 -27.41
CA ASP A 300 -19.82 9.95 -27.40
C ASP A 300 -20.36 9.30 -28.68
N LYS A 301 -21.11 8.22 -28.49
CA LYS A 301 -21.75 7.39 -29.54
C LYS A 301 -23.27 7.59 -29.61
N SER A 302 -23.84 8.47 -28.79
CA SER A 302 -25.30 8.67 -28.69
C SER A 302 -25.91 9.37 -29.91
N GLY A 303 -25.09 10.10 -30.67
CA GLY A 303 -25.52 10.95 -31.79
C GLY A 303 -25.42 10.34 -33.20
N VAL A 304 -25.06 9.06 -33.32
CA VAL A 304 -24.72 8.39 -34.60
C VAL A 304 -25.83 8.52 -35.66
N LYS A 305 -25.42 8.83 -36.90
CA LYS A 305 -26.29 9.08 -38.06
C LYS A 305 -25.77 8.34 -39.29
N ASP A 306 -26.69 7.80 -40.08
CA ASP A 306 -26.35 7.19 -41.36
C ASP A 306 -25.77 8.21 -42.35
N VAL A 307 -24.71 7.80 -43.05
CA VAL A 307 -24.06 8.53 -44.15
C VAL A 307 -24.51 7.99 -45.51
N LYS A 308 -24.06 8.59 -46.61
CA LYS A 308 -24.38 8.19 -47.99
C LYS A 308 -23.10 7.96 -48.81
N PRO A 309 -23.11 7.05 -49.80
CA PRO A 309 -22.00 6.87 -50.73
C PRO A 309 -22.04 7.97 -51.80
N SER A 310 -21.50 9.15 -51.48
CA SER A 310 -21.54 10.36 -52.34
C SER A 310 -20.18 10.94 -52.69
N GLY A 311 -19.09 10.44 -52.09
CA GLY A 311 -17.76 11.03 -52.19
C GLY A 311 -17.60 12.37 -51.46
N GLU A 312 -18.57 12.77 -50.64
CA GLU A 312 -18.57 14.01 -49.87
C GLU A 312 -18.40 13.75 -48.36
N ASP A 313 -17.69 14.66 -47.68
CA ASP A 313 -17.49 14.69 -46.23
C ASP A 313 -18.83 14.72 -45.48
N GLN A 314 -19.04 13.74 -44.60
CA GLN A 314 -20.26 13.57 -43.81
C GLN A 314 -19.93 13.31 -42.34
N ASN A 315 -20.51 14.14 -41.47
CA ASN A 315 -20.43 13.98 -40.02
C ASN A 315 -21.26 12.76 -39.59
N THR A 316 -20.58 11.79 -38.97
CA THR A 316 -21.15 10.51 -38.52
C THR A 316 -22.05 10.63 -37.29
N GLY A 317 -22.00 11.77 -36.58
CA GLY A 317 -22.65 11.96 -35.28
C GLY A 317 -21.87 11.38 -34.08
N ILE A 318 -20.71 10.77 -34.31
CA ILE A 318 -19.75 10.40 -33.25
C ILE A 318 -18.98 11.66 -32.86
N LYS A 319 -18.83 11.92 -31.56
CA LYS A 319 -18.04 13.04 -31.04
C LYS A 319 -16.92 12.53 -30.13
N VAL A 320 -15.69 12.85 -30.48
CA VAL A 320 -14.52 12.77 -29.62
C VAL A 320 -14.42 14.07 -28.83
N THR A 321 -14.29 13.97 -27.52
CA THR A 321 -13.97 15.10 -26.64
C THR A 321 -12.52 14.95 -26.23
N ASN A 322 -11.79 16.07 -26.19
CA ASN A 322 -10.40 16.12 -25.77
C ASN A 322 -9.41 15.29 -26.63
N PRO A 323 -9.43 15.36 -27.98
CA PRO A 323 -8.44 14.65 -28.78
C PRO A 323 -7.04 15.28 -28.65
N ASP A 324 -6.01 14.44 -28.54
CA ASP A 324 -4.59 14.80 -28.39
C ASP A 324 -3.74 14.35 -29.61
N GLU A 325 -2.41 14.30 -29.47
CA GLU A 325 -1.51 13.78 -30.53
C GLU A 325 -1.52 12.24 -30.65
N GLY A 326 -1.99 11.54 -29.61
CA GLY A 326 -2.23 10.10 -29.56
C GLY A 326 -3.48 9.69 -30.34
N THR A 327 -4.56 10.47 -30.26
CA THR A 327 -5.87 10.19 -30.85
C THR A 327 -5.80 9.97 -32.37
N LYS A 328 -6.17 8.77 -32.82
CA LYS A 328 -6.26 8.42 -34.26
C LYS A 328 -7.66 7.97 -34.61
N VAL A 329 -8.09 8.25 -35.84
CA VAL A 329 -9.34 7.71 -36.38
C VAL A 329 -9.12 7.03 -37.72
N SER A 330 -9.78 5.88 -37.90
CA SER A 330 -9.84 5.14 -39.16
C SER A 330 -11.27 4.67 -39.41
N ALA A 331 -11.59 4.35 -40.68
CA ALA A 331 -12.87 3.76 -41.03
C ALA A 331 -12.74 2.76 -42.18
N THR A 332 -13.51 1.68 -42.13
CA THR A 332 -13.56 0.64 -43.17
C THR A 332 -15.00 0.25 -43.50
N ASP A 333 -15.29 -0.02 -44.77
CA ASP A 333 -16.60 -0.52 -45.20
C ASP A 333 -16.85 -2.00 -44.81
N LYS A 334 -18.05 -2.54 -45.05
CA LYS A 334 -18.39 -3.94 -44.69
C LYS A 334 -17.53 -5.01 -45.37
N ASN A 335 -16.77 -4.63 -46.41
CA ASN A 335 -15.88 -5.50 -47.16
C ASN A 335 -14.40 -5.32 -46.75
N GLY A 336 -14.12 -4.47 -45.74
CA GLY A 336 -12.78 -4.19 -45.23
C GLY A 336 -11.98 -3.21 -46.10
N LYS A 337 -12.63 -2.40 -46.92
CA LYS A 337 -11.99 -1.36 -47.74
C LYS A 337 -11.97 -0.04 -46.98
N ASP A 338 -10.82 0.62 -46.98
CA ASP A 338 -10.62 1.90 -46.29
C ASP A 338 -11.57 3.00 -46.80
N VAL A 339 -12.18 3.71 -45.84
CA VAL A 339 -12.98 4.92 -46.05
C VAL A 339 -12.23 6.08 -45.40
N PRO A 340 -11.96 7.19 -46.11
CA PRO A 340 -11.29 8.34 -45.51
C PRO A 340 -12.08 8.87 -44.31
N ALA A 341 -11.40 9.00 -43.17
CA ALA A 341 -11.95 9.50 -41.91
C ALA A 341 -11.02 10.57 -41.31
N LYS A 342 -11.59 11.51 -40.56
CA LYS A 342 -10.88 12.54 -39.78
C LYS A 342 -11.73 12.98 -38.59
N ILE A 343 -11.08 13.55 -37.59
CA ILE A 343 -11.72 14.33 -36.53
C ILE A 343 -11.66 15.80 -36.99
N ASP A 344 -12.76 16.56 -36.87
CA ASP A 344 -12.77 17.99 -37.16
C ASP A 344 -12.39 18.85 -35.93
N ASP A 345 -12.15 20.15 -36.13
CA ASP A 345 -11.77 21.11 -35.07
C ASP A 345 -12.82 21.25 -33.94
N ASN A 346 -13.96 20.55 -34.02
CA ASN A 346 -15.01 20.51 -33.00
C ASN A 346 -15.19 19.10 -32.41
N GLY A 347 -14.27 18.18 -32.70
CA GLY A 347 -14.24 16.82 -32.18
C GLY A 347 -15.17 15.85 -32.92
N ASN A 348 -15.84 16.23 -34.01
CA ASN A 348 -16.75 15.31 -34.69
C ASN A 348 -15.98 14.38 -35.63
N VAL A 349 -16.36 13.11 -35.67
CA VAL A 349 -15.82 12.19 -36.67
C VAL A 349 -16.55 12.40 -38.00
N VAL A 350 -15.78 12.77 -39.02
CA VAL A 350 -16.22 12.99 -40.41
C VAL A 350 -15.63 11.90 -41.29
N VAL A 351 -16.48 11.24 -42.08
CA VAL A 351 -16.08 10.21 -43.06
C VAL A 351 -16.42 10.68 -44.48
N THR A 352 -15.73 10.14 -45.49
CA THR A 352 -15.91 10.49 -46.91
C THR A 352 -16.23 9.22 -47.74
N PRO A 353 -17.45 8.65 -47.64
CA PRO A 353 -17.77 7.39 -48.32
C PRO A 353 -17.91 7.62 -49.82
N GLY A 354 -17.06 6.98 -50.62
CA GLY A 354 -17.15 6.99 -52.09
C GLY A 354 -18.40 6.29 -52.63
N GLU A 355 -18.69 6.45 -53.93
CA GLU A 355 -19.89 5.87 -54.58
C GLU A 355 -19.96 4.33 -54.47
N ASP A 356 -18.80 3.65 -54.42
CA ASP A 356 -18.68 2.19 -54.28
C ASP A 356 -18.56 1.71 -52.80
N VAL A 357 -18.96 2.51 -51.80
CA VAL A 357 -18.87 2.12 -50.38
C VAL A 357 -20.16 1.44 -49.92
N GLU A 358 -20.02 0.21 -49.42
CA GLU A 358 -21.12 -0.60 -48.94
C GLU A 358 -21.22 -0.57 -47.40
N GLY A 359 -22.43 -0.43 -46.84
CA GLY A 359 -22.64 -0.32 -45.39
C GLY A 359 -22.78 -1.67 -44.66
N PRO A 360 -22.60 -1.69 -43.32
CA PRO A 360 -22.20 -0.56 -42.46
C PRO A 360 -20.70 -0.21 -42.60
N ILE A 361 -20.33 1.00 -42.17
CA ILE A 361 -18.94 1.44 -42.05
C ILE A 361 -18.52 1.27 -40.59
N THR A 362 -17.45 0.54 -40.32
CA THR A 362 -16.83 0.45 -38.99
C THR A 362 -15.86 1.61 -38.83
N VAL A 363 -16.09 2.44 -37.82
CA VAL A 363 -15.18 3.52 -37.39
C VAL A 363 -14.42 3.06 -36.15
N VAL A 364 -13.10 3.24 -36.15
CA VAL A 364 -12.22 2.95 -35.01
C VAL A 364 -11.52 4.23 -34.59
N ILE A 365 -11.68 4.62 -33.33
CA ILE A 365 -10.86 5.65 -32.67
C ILE A 365 -9.85 4.91 -31.79
N GLU A 366 -8.57 5.20 -31.91
CA GLU A 366 -7.48 4.65 -31.08
C GLU A 366 -6.89 5.77 -30.24
N ASP A 367 -6.75 5.54 -28.94
CA ASP A 367 -6.30 6.52 -27.94
C ASP A 367 -6.00 5.80 -26.61
N GLU A 368 -5.01 6.26 -25.84
CA GLU A 368 -4.60 5.57 -24.61
C GLU A 368 -5.52 5.82 -23.40
N ASP A 369 -6.29 6.92 -23.40
CA ASP A 369 -7.28 7.22 -22.37
C ASP A 369 -8.58 6.40 -22.51
N LEU A 370 -8.81 5.78 -23.68
CA LEU A 370 -10.03 5.01 -23.94
C LEU A 370 -9.95 3.61 -23.32
N ASP A 371 -11.08 3.13 -22.78
CA ASP A 371 -11.20 1.77 -22.23
C ASP A 371 -10.82 0.71 -23.28
N GLY A 372 -9.72 -0.01 -23.04
CA GLY A 372 -9.14 -0.97 -23.97
C GLY A 372 -8.28 -0.38 -25.10
N GLY A 373 -7.90 0.91 -25.01
CA GLY A 373 -7.06 1.63 -25.98
C GLY A 373 -7.74 2.03 -27.29
N LYS A 374 -9.05 1.78 -27.43
CA LYS A 374 -9.82 2.10 -28.63
C LYS A 374 -11.34 2.06 -28.44
N ALA A 375 -12.05 2.81 -29.27
CA ALA A 375 -13.50 2.78 -29.40
C ALA A 375 -13.94 2.43 -30.83
N GLU A 376 -14.66 1.32 -30.98
CA GLU A 376 -15.28 0.91 -32.26
C GLU A 376 -16.76 1.34 -32.32
N VAL A 377 -17.23 1.77 -33.50
CA VAL A 377 -18.61 2.23 -33.77
C VAL A 377 -19.03 1.85 -35.20
N GLU A 378 -20.21 1.26 -35.36
CA GLU A 378 -20.81 1.04 -36.70
C GLU A 378 -21.66 2.25 -37.12
N VAL A 379 -21.46 2.73 -38.35
CA VAL A 379 -22.21 3.83 -38.98
C VAL A 379 -22.96 3.28 -40.19
N GLY A 380 -24.29 3.44 -40.20
CA GLY A 380 -25.13 2.98 -41.31
C GLY A 380 -24.89 3.74 -42.61
N VAL A 381 -25.18 3.11 -43.75
CA VAL A 381 -25.12 3.75 -45.08
C VAL A 381 -26.51 3.76 -45.70
N LYS A 382 -27.11 4.94 -45.83
CA LYS A 382 -28.43 5.14 -46.46
C LYS A 382 -28.34 4.95 -47.97
N GLY A 383 -28.64 3.72 -48.41
CA GLY A 383 -28.68 3.32 -49.81
C GLY A 383 -29.21 1.89 -50.03
N GLU A 384 -29.03 1.00 -49.05
CA GLU A 384 -29.61 -0.34 -49.02
C GLU A 384 -30.80 -0.39 -48.06
N GLU A 385 -32.02 -0.69 -48.54
CA GLU A 385 -33.13 -1.16 -47.68
C GLU A 385 -33.04 -2.68 -47.56
N PRO A 386 -33.31 -3.22 -46.36
CA PRO A 386 -34.41 -4.18 -46.28
C PRO A 386 -35.49 -3.82 -45.26
N ASP A 387 -36.75 -3.94 -45.69
CA ASP A 387 -37.90 -4.43 -44.95
C ASP A 387 -38.30 -3.73 -43.63
N ASN A 388 -38.88 -2.55 -43.77
CA ASN A 388 -39.52 -1.82 -42.68
C ASN A 388 -40.92 -2.40 -42.33
N GLN A 389 -41.04 -3.02 -41.15
CA GLN A 389 -42.25 -2.95 -40.32
C GLN A 389 -41.80 -2.38 -38.96
N GLY A 390 -42.28 -1.25 -38.45
CA GLY A 390 -43.53 -0.55 -38.77
C GLY A 390 -44.38 -0.44 -37.50
N GLY A 391 -43.91 0.32 -36.50
CA GLY A 391 -44.58 0.42 -35.19
C GLY A 391 -44.03 1.57 -34.34
N SER A 392 -44.79 2.67 -34.28
CA SER A 392 -44.54 3.77 -33.35
C SER A 392 -45.08 3.44 -31.95
N SER A 393 -44.62 4.22 -30.95
CA SER A 393 -45.09 4.37 -29.55
C SER A 393 -44.61 3.38 -28.47
N ASP A 394 -43.91 3.97 -27.51
CA ASP A 394 -43.88 3.70 -26.06
C ASP A 394 -43.44 2.34 -25.49
N LEU A 395 -43.22 2.36 -24.17
CA LEU A 395 -42.88 1.26 -23.24
C LEU A 395 -41.36 0.94 -23.17
N THR A 396 -40.66 1.39 -22.13
CA THR A 396 -40.52 0.75 -20.80
C THR A 396 -39.94 -0.67 -20.83
N GLY A 397 -38.70 -0.81 -20.35
CA GLY A 397 -38.22 -1.88 -19.48
C GLY A 397 -38.31 -3.36 -19.92
N GLY A 398 -37.15 -4.03 -19.96
CA GLY A 398 -37.05 -5.43 -19.53
C GLY A 398 -36.89 -6.50 -20.61
N SER A 399 -35.62 -6.82 -20.90
CA SER A 399 -35.08 -8.19 -21.09
C SER A 399 -35.90 -9.26 -21.82
N SER A 400 -35.48 -9.63 -23.04
CA SER A 400 -35.53 -11.02 -23.57
C SER A 400 -34.58 -11.23 -24.76
N LEU A 401 -33.62 -12.16 -24.64
CA LEU A 401 -33.01 -12.90 -25.76
C LEU A 401 -34.02 -14.00 -26.22
N PRO A 402 -34.09 -14.50 -27.48
CA PRO A 402 -32.95 -15.26 -28.08
C PRO A 402 -32.86 -15.44 -29.64
N ASP A 403 -31.76 -16.09 -30.06
CA ASP A 403 -31.60 -17.02 -31.22
C ASP A 403 -31.68 -16.48 -32.69
N LEU A 404 -31.18 -17.13 -33.76
CA LEU A 404 -30.59 -18.48 -34.01
C LEU A 404 -29.72 -18.46 -35.31
N SER A 405 -28.72 -19.36 -35.44
CA SER A 405 -28.11 -19.88 -36.72
C SER A 405 -27.40 -18.91 -37.68
N SER A 406 -26.30 -19.21 -38.40
CA SER A 406 -25.26 -20.27 -38.47
C SER A 406 -24.35 -19.90 -39.68
N GLY A 407 -23.10 -20.32 -39.88
CA GLY A 407 -22.25 -21.39 -39.32
C GLY A 407 -21.38 -21.97 -40.47
N SER A 408 -20.35 -22.80 -40.28
CA SER A 408 -19.73 -23.35 -39.07
C SER A 408 -18.38 -24.01 -39.43
N SER A 409 -17.33 -23.87 -38.59
CA SER A 409 -16.18 -24.79 -38.58
C SER A 409 -15.61 -25.01 -37.16
N ASN A 410 -16.31 -25.86 -36.40
CA ASN A 410 -15.78 -26.72 -35.33
C ASN A 410 -14.85 -26.13 -34.23
N VAL A 411 -15.32 -25.11 -33.49
CA VAL A 411 -15.21 -25.09 -32.01
C VAL A 411 -16.57 -24.66 -31.46
N ASP A 412 -17.17 -25.45 -30.56
CA ASP A 412 -18.59 -25.31 -30.20
C ASP A 412 -18.82 -24.29 -29.06
N TRP A 413 -18.53 -23.01 -29.35
CA TRP A 413 -18.61 -21.89 -28.39
C TRP A 413 -20.01 -21.70 -27.78
N LYS A 414 -21.07 -22.23 -28.40
CA LYS A 414 -22.47 -22.13 -27.94
C LYS A 414 -22.76 -22.83 -26.60
N ARG A 415 -21.77 -23.49 -25.97
CA ARG A 415 -21.88 -24.00 -24.59
C ARG A 415 -20.98 -23.30 -23.56
N CYS A 416 -20.13 -22.35 -23.96
CA CYS A 416 -19.31 -21.54 -23.04
C CYS A 416 -19.76 -20.07 -22.93
N ALA A 417 -20.57 -19.58 -23.87
CA ALA A 417 -21.01 -18.18 -23.93
C ALA A 417 -21.73 -17.60 -22.66
N PRO A 418 -22.41 -18.37 -21.79
CA PRO A 418 -22.99 -17.81 -20.55
C PRO A 418 -22.01 -17.62 -19.38
N ALA A 419 -20.75 -18.05 -19.49
CA ALA A 419 -19.78 -18.01 -18.39
C ALA A 419 -18.74 -16.88 -18.48
N ALA A 420 -18.57 -16.25 -19.64
CA ALA A 420 -17.50 -15.28 -19.91
C ALA A 420 -17.90 -13.80 -19.71
N ALA A 421 -19.18 -13.50 -19.50
CA ALA A 421 -19.71 -12.12 -19.41
C ALA A 421 -20.31 -11.78 -18.02
N GLY A 422 -19.94 -12.53 -16.97
CA GLY A 422 -20.47 -12.38 -15.61
C GLY A 422 -19.45 -12.19 -14.50
N VAL A 423 -18.15 -12.31 -14.80
CA VAL A 423 -17.06 -12.23 -13.81
C VAL A 423 -15.87 -11.47 -14.43
N GLY A 424 -15.84 -10.16 -14.24
CA GLY A 424 -14.75 -9.30 -14.71
C GLY A 424 -14.86 -7.88 -14.13
N ILE A 425 -16.04 -7.28 -14.23
CA ILE A 425 -16.30 -5.88 -13.82
C ILE A 425 -17.21 -5.78 -12.57
N PRO A 426 -17.00 -6.60 -11.52
CA PRO A 426 -17.32 -6.13 -10.16
C PRO A 426 -16.21 -6.35 -9.13
N LEU A 427 -15.03 -6.85 -9.53
CA LEU A 427 -13.92 -7.11 -8.60
C LEU A 427 -12.95 -5.93 -8.40
N LEU A 428 -12.81 -5.03 -9.38
CA LEU A 428 -11.99 -3.81 -9.22
C LEU A 428 -12.51 -2.88 -8.11
N PHE A 429 -13.83 -2.81 -7.91
CA PHE A 429 -14.46 -2.06 -6.81
C PHE A 429 -14.64 -2.88 -5.51
N LEU A 430 -14.00 -4.04 -5.37
CA LEU A 430 -14.02 -4.85 -4.13
C LEU A 430 -12.63 -5.16 -3.58
N LEU A 431 -11.61 -4.40 -4.02
CA LEU A 431 -10.32 -4.33 -3.32
C LEU A 431 -10.45 -3.43 -2.08
N PRO A 432 -10.22 -3.93 -0.86
CA PRO A 432 -9.88 -3.06 0.25
C PRO A 432 -8.53 -2.41 -0.04
N ILE A 433 -8.45 -1.08 -0.04
CA ILE A 433 -7.19 -0.36 -0.17
C ILE A 433 -6.43 -0.51 1.15
N GLY A 434 -5.65 -1.58 1.25
CA GLY A 434 -4.69 -1.83 2.33
C GLY A 434 -3.28 -1.44 1.88
N LEU A 435 -3.08 -0.19 1.47
CA LEU A 435 -1.80 0.36 1.03
C LEU A 435 -1.55 1.73 1.66
N ALA A 436 -1.33 1.72 2.98
CA ALA A 436 -0.85 2.87 3.76
C ALA A 436 -0.16 2.36 5.05
N SER A 437 0.97 1.67 4.90
CA SER A 437 1.80 1.21 6.04
C SER A 437 3.26 0.89 5.65
N GLN A 438 3.76 1.47 4.56
CA GLN A 438 5.15 1.29 4.10
C GLN A 438 5.83 2.63 3.78
N MET A 439 5.76 3.58 4.72
CA MET A 439 6.85 4.53 4.92
C MET A 439 7.32 4.43 6.37
N ASN A 440 8.63 4.27 6.56
CA ASN A 440 9.27 4.03 7.84
C ASN A 440 9.84 5.36 8.34
N ILE A 441 8.98 6.19 8.94
CA ILE A 441 9.39 7.45 9.60
C ILE A 441 9.59 7.14 11.09
N PRO A 442 10.81 7.28 11.64
CA PRO A 442 11.05 7.11 13.08
C PRO A 442 10.40 8.25 13.89
N GLY A 443 9.83 7.94 15.07
CA GLY A 443 9.53 8.97 16.09
C GLY A 443 8.08 9.13 16.58
N PHE A 444 7.08 8.40 16.07
CA PHE A 444 5.65 8.64 16.41
C PHE A 444 4.89 7.42 16.99
N SER A 445 5.31 6.92 18.16
CA SER A 445 4.61 5.80 18.85
C SER A 445 3.26 6.15 19.53
N PRO A 446 3.01 7.36 20.08
CA PRO A 446 1.72 7.68 20.69
C PRO A 446 0.56 7.76 19.69
N LEU A 447 0.81 8.29 18.48
CA LEU A 447 -0.22 8.60 17.50
C LEU A 447 -0.87 7.34 16.88
N VAL A 448 -0.08 6.28 16.69
CA VAL A 448 -0.51 5.05 15.97
C VAL A 448 -1.61 4.29 16.71
N LYS A 449 -1.59 4.27 18.05
CA LYS A 449 -2.64 3.61 18.85
C LYS A 449 -4.00 4.32 18.68
N GLN A 450 -4.05 5.66 18.60
CA GLN A 450 -5.27 6.43 18.35
C GLN A 450 -5.76 6.32 16.89
N VAL A 451 -4.85 6.37 15.92
CA VAL A 451 -5.16 6.27 14.48
C VAL A 451 -5.70 4.89 14.08
N SER A 452 -5.26 3.81 14.74
CA SER A 452 -5.71 2.43 14.43
C SER A 452 -7.23 2.23 14.54
N ALA A 453 -7.88 2.88 15.52
CA ALA A 453 -9.32 2.84 15.71
C ALA A 453 -10.08 3.67 14.65
N GLN A 454 -9.45 4.74 14.14
CA GLN A 454 -10.01 5.66 13.15
C GLN A 454 -9.97 5.04 11.73
N ILE A 455 -8.89 4.33 11.38
CA ILE A 455 -8.76 3.57 10.11
C ILE A 455 -9.83 2.47 9.98
N ASP A 456 -10.20 1.81 11.08
CA ASP A 456 -11.26 0.79 11.09
C ASP A 456 -12.67 1.41 10.91
N GLY A 457 -12.81 2.72 11.15
CA GLY A 457 -13.98 3.53 10.81
C GLY A 457 -14.00 3.95 9.33
N ILE A 458 -12.87 4.47 8.81
CA ILE A 458 -12.72 4.90 7.41
C ILE A 458 -12.97 3.74 6.44
N ASN A 459 -12.44 2.55 6.71
CA ASN A 459 -12.68 1.36 5.88
C ASN A 459 -14.16 0.92 5.86
N ARG A 460 -14.88 1.06 6.98
CA ARG A 460 -16.34 0.81 7.01
C ARG A 460 -17.11 1.90 6.27
N GLN A 461 -16.65 3.15 6.32
CA GLN A 461 -17.25 4.28 5.62
C GLN A 461 -17.09 4.13 4.10
N LEU A 462 -15.89 3.83 3.59
CA LEU A 462 -15.64 3.55 2.17
C LEU A 462 -16.50 2.36 1.68
N GLY A 463 -16.52 1.25 2.43
CA GLY A 463 -17.34 0.08 2.11
C GLY A 463 -18.84 0.39 2.07
N ALA A 464 -19.32 1.26 2.98
CA ALA A 464 -20.71 1.72 3.01
C ALA A 464 -21.04 2.67 1.85
N GLN A 465 -20.15 3.60 1.50
CA GLN A 465 -20.33 4.53 0.38
C GLN A 465 -20.31 3.80 -0.97
N ASN A 466 -19.37 2.88 -1.19
CA ASN A 466 -19.31 2.04 -2.38
C ASN A 466 -20.56 1.15 -2.50
N THR A 467 -21.02 0.57 -1.38
CA THR A 467 -22.32 -0.15 -1.30
C THR A 467 -23.51 0.76 -1.64
N ALA A 468 -23.50 2.03 -1.22
CA ALA A 468 -24.56 2.98 -1.53
C ALA A 468 -24.55 3.40 -3.01
N LEU A 469 -23.36 3.65 -3.57
CA LEU A 469 -23.15 3.98 -4.99
C LEU A 469 -23.64 2.85 -5.89
N GLN A 470 -23.29 1.59 -5.61
CA GLN A 470 -23.77 0.43 -6.36
C GLN A 470 -25.30 0.26 -6.26
N LYS A 471 -25.93 0.66 -5.15
CA LYS A 471 -27.41 0.65 -5.00
C LYS A 471 -28.07 1.79 -5.79
N GLN A 472 -27.47 2.97 -5.79
CA GLN A 472 -27.91 4.13 -6.57
C GLN A 472 -27.80 3.90 -8.08
N LEU A 473 -26.77 3.17 -8.51
CA LEU A 473 -26.57 2.74 -9.90
C LEU A 473 -27.35 1.46 -10.28
N GLY A 474 -28.08 0.84 -9.34
CA GLY A 474 -28.92 -0.35 -9.60
C GLY A 474 -28.17 -1.67 -9.83
N ILE A 475 -26.84 -1.68 -9.67
CA ILE A 475 -25.94 -2.82 -9.95
C ILE A 475 -25.59 -3.66 -8.70
N TYR A 476 -26.06 -3.27 -7.51
CA TYR A 476 -25.74 -3.91 -6.24
C TYR A 476 -26.22 -5.37 -6.13
N ASN A 477 -25.28 -6.31 -5.99
CA ASN A 477 -25.55 -7.74 -5.83
C ASN A 477 -25.38 -8.20 -4.36
N GLY A 478 -26.49 -8.23 -3.61
CA GLY A 478 -26.51 -8.48 -2.16
C GLY A 478 -25.81 -9.77 -1.67
N PRO A 479 -26.04 -10.94 -2.28
CA PRO A 479 -25.32 -12.18 -1.95
C PRO A 479 -23.79 -12.06 -2.07
N LEU A 480 -23.30 -11.34 -3.09
CA LEU A 480 -21.86 -11.18 -3.33
C LEU A 480 -21.22 -10.25 -2.28
N ALA A 481 -21.91 -9.16 -1.91
CA ALA A 481 -21.49 -8.26 -0.84
C ALA A 481 -21.39 -8.96 0.53
N GLN A 482 -22.28 -9.92 0.83
CA GLN A 482 -22.17 -10.74 2.05
C GLN A 482 -20.95 -11.68 2.03
N GLN A 483 -20.57 -12.18 0.85
CA GLN A 483 -19.41 -13.05 0.70
C GLN A 483 -18.08 -12.28 0.85
N ALA A 484 -17.99 -11.08 0.27
CA ALA A 484 -16.84 -10.18 0.50
C ALA A 484 -16.66 -9.82 1.98
N ASN A 485 -17.77 -9.59 2.71
CA ASN A 485 -17.72 -9.29 4.14
C ASN A 485 -17.25 -10.50 5.00
N GLN A 486 -17.52 -11.74 4.56
CA GLN A 486 -16.92 -12.94 5.18
C GLN A 486 -15.43 -13.07 4.86
N ILE A 487 -14.99 -12.69 3.66
CA ILE A 487 -13.57 -12.68 3.30
C ILE A 487 -12.80 -11.65 4.16
N ASN A 488 -13.33 -10.43 4.34
CA ASN A 488 -12.75 -9.44 5.27
C ASN A 488 -12.66 -9.97 6.72
N LEU A 489 -13.67 -10.71 7.19
CA LEU A 489 -13.64 -11.35 8.51
C LEU A 489 -12.65 -12.52 8.63
N MET A 490 -12.24 -13.15 7.52
CA MET A 490 -11.13 -14.10 7.49
C MET A 490 -9.78 -13.39 7.40
N LEU A 491 -9.66 -12.32 6.60
CA LEU A 491 -8.43 -11.56 6.42
C LEU A 491 -8.01 -10.84 7.71
N LYS A 492 -8.97 -10.35 8.51
CA LYS A 492 -8.75 -9.79 9.85
C LYS A 492 -8.34 -10.82 10.91
N LYS A 493 -8.22 -12.10 10.55
CA LYS A 493 -7.58 -13.17 11.36
C LYS A 493 -6.18 -13.58 10.85
N VAL A 494 -5.72 -13.01 9.74
CA VAL A 494 -4.47 -13.39 9.04
C VAL A 494 -3.47 -12.22 8.98
N SER A 495 -3.84 -11.04 9.49
CA SER A 495 -3.03 -9.81 9.45
C SER A 495 -2.58 -9.34 10.85
N PRO A 496 -1.65 -10.08 11.48
CA PRO A 496 -0.53 -9.38 12.15
C PRO A 496 0.87 -9.75 11.61
N GLU A 497 1.05 -10.91 10.96
CA GLU A 497 2.35 -11.61 10.87
C GLU A 497 3.06 -11.50 9.50
N ALA A 498 2.59 -10.62 8.58
CA ALA A 498 3.12 -10.52 7.22
C ALA A 498 3.83 -9.18 6.93
N GLY A 499 4.84 -8.84 7.73
CA GLY A 499 5.62 -7.60 7.60
C GLY A 499 7.07 -7.80 7.13
N ARG A 500 7.39 -7.29 5.93
CA ARG A 500 8.73 -7.24 5.28
C ARG A 500 9.27 -8.57 4.67
N ILE A 501 8.91 -8.85 3.41
CA ILE A 501 9.87 -8.91 2.28
C ILE A 501 9.19 -8.20 1.11
N GLY A 502 9.92 -7.38 0.35
CA GLY A 502 9.35 -6.56 -0.73
C GLY A 502 9.07 -7.33 -2.02
N GLY A 503 8.08 -6.87 -2.79
CA GLY A 503 7.98 -7.14 -4.24
C GLY A 503 7.27 -8.43 -4.68
N GLY A 504 5.99 -8.31 -5.01
CA GLY A 504 5.43 -8.99 -6.19
C GLY A 504 4.82 -10.40 -6.06
N ILE A 505 5.05 -11.18 -5.00
CA ILE A 505 4.59 -12.59 -4.94
C ILE A 505 3.66 -12.91 -3.73
N ALA A 506 2.60 -12.12 -3.57
CA ALA A 506 1.45 -12.49 -2.71
C ALA A 506 0.11 -12.61 -3.47
N LEU A 507 0.08 -12.31 -4.78
CA LEU A 507 -1.12 -12.46 -5.63
C LEU A 507 -1.24 -13.85 -6.30
N ALA A 508 -0.22 -14.71 -6.18
CA ALA A 508 -0.23 -16.04 -6.82
C ALA A 508 -1.19 -17.04 -6.15
N ALA A 509 -1.36 -16.99 -4.83
CA ALA A 509 -2.19 -17.96 -4.10
C ALA A 509 -3.70 -17.69 -4.21
N ALA A 510 -4.12 -16.42 -4.28
CA ALA A 510 -5.51 -16.05 -4.53
C ALA A 510 -5.91 -16.25 -6.00
N GLY A 511 -5.00 -15.97 -6.95
CA GLY A 511 -5.22 -16.21 -8.38
C GLY A 511 -5.36 -17.71 -8.74
N ALA A 512 -4.64 -18.59 -8.05
CA ALA A 512 -4.66 -20.03 -8.32
C ALA A 512 -6.03 -20.70 -8.07
N LEU A 513 -6.84 -20.19 -7.13
CA LEU A 513 -8.18 -20.73 -6.86
C LEU A 513 -9.24 -20.30 -7.90
N ALA A 514 -8.99 -19.24 -8.67
CA ALA A 514 -9.86 -18.84 -9.79
C ALA A 514 -9.66 -19.72 -11.04
N LEU A 515 -8.43 -20.21 -11.27
CA LEU A 515 -8.10 -21.02 -12.46
C LEU A 515 -8.43 -22.51 -12.29
N GLY A 516 -8.45 -23.04 -11.06
CA GLY A 516 -8.76 -24.44 -10.78
C GLY A 516 -10.19 -24.89 -11.12
N LEU A 517 -11.16 -23.96 -11.18
CA LEU A 517 -12.57 -24.28 -11.42
C LEU A 517 -12.97 -24.42 -12.90
N VAL A 518 -12.12 -24.00 -13.85
CA VAL A 518 -12.41 -24.10 -15.29
C VAL A 518 -11.86 -25.40 -15.91
N ALA A 519 -10.76 -25.94 -15.36
CA ALA A 519 -10.05 -27.10 -15.93
C ALA A 519 -10.85 -28.42 -15.91
N ASN A 520 -11.85 -28.57 -15.04
CA ASN A 520 -12.66 -29.80 -14.94
C ASN A 520 -13.97 -29.75 -15.75
N ALA A 521 -14.23 -28.66 -16.50
CA ALA A 521 -15.49 -28.45 -17.23
C ALA A 521 -15.38 -28.68 -18.76
N CYS A 522 -14.15 -28.78 -19.31
CA CYS A 522 -13.93 -28.68 -20.77
C CYS A 522 -13.07 -29.81 -21.39
N SER A 523 -12.83 -30.94 -20.70
CA SER A 523 -12.02 -32.04 -21.26
C SER A 523 -12.84 -33.00 -22.14
N PRO A 524 -12.41 -33.33 -23.38
CA PRO A 524 -13.14 -34.23 -24.27
C PRO A 524 -12.75 -35.71 -24.12
N ASN A 525 -13.78 -36.55 -23.96
CA ASN A 525 -13.82 -38.04 -23.97
C ASN A 525 -13.62 -38.80 -22.63
N GLY A 526 -14.65 -39.60 -22.29
CA GLY A 526 -14.62 -40.69 -21.30
C GLY A 526 -15.41 -40.37 -20.02
N GLY A 527 -16.46 -41.11 -19.63
CA GLY A 527 -17.10 -42.26 -20.28
C GLY A 527 -18.41 -42.63 -19.54
N SER A 528 -19.31 -43.36 -20.21
CA SER A 528 -20.66 -43.65 -19.71
C SER A 528 -20.76 -44.89 -18.81
N SER A 529 -21.28 -44.73 -17.58
CA SER A 529 -21.98 -45.78 -16.80
C SER A 529 -22.67 -45.14 -15.58
N SER A 530 -23.98 -44.88 -15.58
CA SER A 530 -25.10 -45.82 -15.34
C SER A 530 -25.30 -46.28 -13.89
N SER A 531 -26.56 -46.17 -13.44
CA SER A 531 -27.27 -46.94 -12.40
C SER A 531 -27.41 -46.39 -10.96
N SER A 532 -28.70 -46.34 -10.57
CA SER A 532 -29.31 -46.63 -9.26
C SER A 532 -28.95 -45.81 -8.01
N SER A 533 -29.96 -45.05 -7.56
CA SER A 533 -30.53 -45.08 -6.21
C SER A 533 -29.91 -46.03 -5.17
N SER A 534 -29.65 -45.51 -3.96
CA SER A 534 -30.33 -45.96 -2.72
C SER A 534 -30.00 -45.07 -1.53
N SER A 535 -30.95 -44.97 -0.60
CA SER A 535 -30.83 -44.27 0.67
C SER A 535 -29.98 -45.05 1.67
N LYS A 536 -29.10 -44.36 2.43
CA LYS A 536 -29.21 -44.22 3.89
C LYS A 536 -28.11 -43.33 4.47
#